data_AF-A0AAW6TV13-F1
#
_entry.id   AF-A0AAW6TV13-F1
#
_cell.length_a   1.000
_cell.length_b   1.000
_cell.length_c   1.000
_cell.angle_alpha   90.00
_cell.angle_beta   90.00
_cell.angle_gamma   90.00
#
_symmetry.space_group_name_H-M   'P 1'
#
loop_
_entity.id
_entity.type
_entity.pdbx_description
1 polymer ?
#
loop_
_entity_poly.entity_id
_entity_poly.type
_entity_poly.pdbx_seq_one_letter_code
_entity_poly.pdbx_strand_id
1 'polypeptide(L)'
;MAAKKTILTKDKIVSLYMNYVLDHSEKPKSVYHFAKINDFTEAEFYAFFGTIESIEKEIFKMFLEKTVELLNKNKEYEAYDMKSKMLSFYFTFFEILTANRSYVVLVLKEHNNQLKKLMQLSELRISFKNYLIEIISDEFRTQQEKIQKFQEKVFQETSWIQLLLTLKFWLDDSSPAFEKTDIYIEKSVKASFELMNIAPLDSLIDFGKFIFKEKIHNK
;
A
#
# COMPACT_ATOMS: atom_id res chain seq x y z
N MET A 1 -4.99 -17.84 40.27
CA MET A 1 -3.91 -16.99 39.74
C MET A 1 -4.56 -15.94 38.86
N ALA A 2 -4.49 -14.66 39.22
CA ALA A 2 -5.01 -13.61 38.36
C ALA A 2 -4.19 -13.58 37.07
N ALA A 3 -4.82 -13.87 35.92
CA ALA A 3 -4.18 -13.73 34.62
C ALA A 3 -3.71 -12.27 34.50
N LYS A 4 -2.40 -12.08 34.27
CA LYS A 4 -1.81 -10.76 34.06
C LYS A 4 -2.54 -10.13 32.87
N LYS A 5 -3.35 -9.08 33.08
CA LYS A 5 -4.07 -8.40 32.01
C LYS A 5 -3.01 -7.88 31.02
N THR A 6 -2.92 -8.53 29.86
CA THR A 6 -1.95 -8.16 28.83
C THR A 6 -2.22 -6.71 28.44
N ILE A 7 -1.17 -5.89 28.40
CA ILE A 7 -1.30 -4.47 28.04
C ILE A 7 -1.84 -4.41 26.61
N LEU A 8 -2.96 -3.69 26.42
CA LEU A 8 -3.54 -3.48 25.11
C LEU A 8 -2.63 -2.57 24.28
N THR A 9 -2.33 -2.98 23.05
CA THR A 9 -1.52 -2.21 22.10
C THR A 9 -2.24 -2.13 20.76
N LYS A 10 -1.82 -1.17 19.93
CA LYS A 10 -2.30 -1.00 18.55
C LYS A 10 -2.16 -2.30 17.74
N ASP A 11 -0.98 -2.92 17.78
CA ASP A 11 -0.68 -4.19 17.11
C ASP A 11 -1.56 -5.33 17.61
N LYS A 12 -1.86 -5.35 18.91
CA LYS A 12 -2.73 -6.37 19.49
C LYS A 12 -4.15 -6.23 18.97
N ILE A 13 -4.69 -5.01 18.94
CA ILE A 13 -6.03 -4.74 18.40
C ILE A 13 -6.10 -5.15 16.92
N VAL A 14 -5.10 -4.76 16.12
CA VAL A 14 -5.00 -5.15 14.70
C VAL A 14 -4.96 -6.67 14.54
N SER A 15 -4.15 -7.36 15.34
CA SER A 15 -4.05 -8.82 15.28
C SER A 15 -5.37 -9.51 15.64
N LEU A 16 -6.05 -9.02 16.69
CA LEU A 16 -7.37 -9.54 17.08
C LEU A 16 -8.42 -9.31 16.00
N TYR A 17 -8.37 -8.16 15.32
CA TYR A 17 -9.25 -7.85 14.20
C TYR A 17 -9.01 -8.76 13.00
N MET A 18 -7.76 -8.93 12.58
CA MET A 18 -7.40 -9.80 11.47
C MET A 18 -7.87 -11.24 11.73
N ASN A 19 -7.62 -11.76 12.94
CA ASN A 19 -8.09 -13.09 13.33
C ASN A 19 -9.61 -13.19 13.31
N TYR A 20 -10.32 -12.21 13.88
CA TYR A 20 -11.79 -12.22 13.84
C TYR A 20 -12.32 -12.30 12.41
N VAL A 21 -11.79 -11.47 11.50
CA VAL A 21 -12.22 -11.43 10.10
C VAL A 21 -11.93 -12.75 9.40
N LEU A 22 -10.78 -13.38 9.67
CA LEU A 22 -10.43 -14.69 9.14
C LEU A 22 -11.33 -15.82 9.66
N ASP A 23 -11.65 -15.81 10.95
CA ASP A 23 -12.44 -16.86 11.60
C ASP A 23 -13.93 -16.78 11.23
N HIS A 24 -14.43 -15.58 10.95
CA HIS A 24 -15.87 -15.34 10.73
C HIS A 24 -16.23 -14.98 9.28
N SER A 25 -15.23 -14.74 8.42
CA SER A 25 -15.42 -14.20 7.06
C SER A 25 -16.24 -12.90 7.01
N GLU A 26 -16.28 -12.16 8.12
CA GLU A 26 -16.98 -10.87 8.20
C GLU A 26 -16.32 -9.93 9.20
N LYS A 27 -16.58 -8.63 9.04
CA LYS A 27 -16.14 -7.61 10.01
C LYS A 27 -17.02 -7.61 11.26
N PRO A 28 -16.47 -7.28 12.45
CA PRO A 28 -17.26 -7.07 13.64
C PRO A 28 -18.38 -6.05 13.40
N LYS A 29 -19.57 -6.32 13.95
CA LYS A 29 -20.77 -5.49 13.72
C LYS A 29 -20.65 -4.10 14.34
N SER A 30 -19.85 -3.95 15.39
CA SER A 30 -19.63 -2.68 16.10
C SER A 30 -18.37 -2.73 16.95
N VAL A 31 -17.91 -1.56 17.39
CA VAL A 31 -16.83 -1.45 18.39
C VAL A 31 -17.23 -2.16 19.69
N TYR A 32 -18.46 -1.96 20.18
CA TYR A 32 -19.01 -2.70 21.32
C TYR A 32 -18.86 -4.21 21.18
N HIS A 33 -19.29 -4.80 20.05
CA HIS A 33 -19.19 -6.24 19.85
C HIS A 33 -17.72 -6.69 19.84
N PHE A 34 -16.87 -5.98 19.10
CA PHE A 34 -15.45 -6.29 18.98
C PHE A 34 -14.70 -6.19 20.33
N ALA A 35 -15.03 -5.19 21.14
CA ALA A 35 -14.44 -5.00 22.46
C ALA A 35 -14.88 -6.10 23.44
N LYS A 36 -16.18 -6.43 23.45
CA LYS A 36 -16.77 -7.45 24.30
C LYS A 36 -16.19 -8.84 24.07
N ILE A 37 -16.02 -9.25 22.82
CA ILE A 37 -15.48 -10.59 22.50
C ILE A 37 -13.98 -10.72 22.80
N ASN A 38 -13.26 -9.60 22.90
CA ASN A 38 -11.81 -9.56 23.13
C ASN A 38 -11.42 -9.10 24.55
N ASP A 39 -12.40 -8.97 25.44
CA ASP A 39 -12.22 -8.62 26.86
C ASP A 39 -11.50 -7.27 27.11
N PHE A 40 -11.89 -6.25 26.33
CA PHE A 40 -11.53 -4.84 26.61
C PHE A 40 -12.75 -3.93 26.47
N THR A 41 -12.62 -2.70 26.99
CA THR A 41 -13.68 -1.68 26.94
C THR A 41 -13.62 -0.87 25.65
N GLU A 42 -14.74 -0.26 25.24
CA GLU A 42 -14.74 0.66 24.09
C GLU A 42 -13.81 1.87 24.34
N ALA A 43 -13.68 2.32 25.59
CA ALA A 43 -12.75 3.39 25.95
C ALA A 43 -11.28 2.99 25.68
N GLU A 44 -10.89 1.76 26.01
CA GLU A 44 -9.56 1.22 25.70
C GLU A 44 -9.34 1.09 24.18
N PHE A 45 -10.39 0.77 23.41
CA PHE A 45 -10.33 0.76 21.94
C PHE A 45 -10.13 2.16 21.36
N TYR A 46 -10.92 3.14 21.83
CA TYR A 46 -10.90 4.51 21.35
C TYR A 46 -9.60 5.26 21.64
N ALA A 47 -8.78 4.74 22.56
CA ALA A 47 -7.40 5.21 22.75
C ALA A 47 -6.50 4.96 21.53
N PHE A 48 -6.86 4.02 20.64
CA PHE A 48 -6.06 3.65 19.47
C PHE A 48 -6.80 3.88 18.14
N PHE A 49 -8.11 3.60 18.09
CA PHE A 49 -8.90 3.58 16.85
C PHE A 49 -10.28 4.22 17.05
N GLY A 50 -10.70 5.08 16.12
CA GLY A 50 -12.01 5.73 16.19
C GLY A 50 -13.17 4.84 15.71
N THR A 51 -12.90 3.93 14.78
CA THR A 51 -13.91 3.03 14.17
C THR A 51 -13.31 1.69 13.77
N ILE A 52 -14.15 0.69 13.48
CA ILE A 52 -13.69 -0.58 12.90
C ILE A 52 -12.97 -0.35 11.56
N GLU A 53 -13.49 0.54 10.72
CA GLU A 53 -12.89 0.89 9.42
C GLU A 53 -11.50 1.51 9.56
N SER A 54 -11.19 2.17 10.69
CA SER A 54 -9.85 2.70 10.93
C SER A 54 -8.81 1.60 11.15
N ILE A 55 -9.22 0.42 11.66
CA ILE A 55 -8.36 -0.76 11.77
C ILE A 55 -8.03 -1.32 10.39
N GLU A 56 -9.03 -1.43 9.50
CA GLU A 56 -8.85 -1.95 8.13
C GLU A 56 -7.79 -1.15 7.37
N LYS A 57 -7.85 0.17 7.47
CA LYS A 57 -6.89 1.08 6.84
C LYS A 57 -5.50 0.96 7.45
N GLU A 58 -5.45 0.85 8.78
CA GLU A 58 -4.20 0.73 9.52
C GLU A 58 -3.44 -0.55 9.13
N ILE A 59 -4.13 -1.67 8.89
CA ILE A 59 -3.47 -2.93 8.53
C ILE A 59 -2.57 -2.79 7.30
N PHE A 60 -3.09 -2.18 6.22
CA PHE A 60 -2.29 -1.98 5.01
C PHE A 60 -1.18 -0.94 5.20
N LYS A 61 -1.40 0.07 6.03
CA LYS A 61 -0.34 1.00 6.43
C LYS A 61 0.78 0.28 7.18
N MET A 62 0.45 -0.56 8.15
CA MET A 62 1.42 -1.36 8.90
C MET A 62 2.20 -2.33 8.02
N PHE A 63 1.59 -2.90 6.98
CA PHE A 63 2.33 -3.71 6.00
C PHE A 63 3.43 -2.90 5.31
N LEU A 64 3.12 -1.67 4.89
CA LEU A 64 4.11 -0.79 4.28
C LEU A 64 5.18 -0.33 5.27
N GLU A 65 4.80 0.07 6.48
CA GLU A 65 5.75 0.48 7.51
C GLU A 65 6.74 -0.65 7.84
N LYS A 66 6.25 -1.89 7.95
CA LYS A 66 7.10 -3.08 8.12
C LYS A 66 8.00 -3.32 6.92
N THR A 67 7.52 -3.10 5.69
CA THR A 67 8.37 -3.17 4.49
C THR A 67 9.54 -2.21 4.59
N VAL A 68 9.26 -0.94 4.87
CA VAL A 68 10.30 0.10 4.98
C VAL A 68 11.25 -0.20 6.13
N GLU A 69 10.74 -0.66 7.28
CA GLU A 69 11.57 -1.09 8.41
C GLU A 69 12.53 -2.23 8.03
N LEU A 70 12.05 -3.24 7.30
CA LEU A 70 12.89 -4.36 6.86
C LEU A 70 13.95 -3.92 5.85
N LEU A 71 13.60 -3.04 4.91
CA LEU A 71 14.56 -2.49 3.93
C LEU A 71 15.68 -1.71 4.62
N ASN A 72 15.33 -0.86 5.59
CA ASN A 72 16.29 -0.03 6.32
C ASN A 72 17.22 -0.83 7.26
N LYS A 73 16.91 -2.11 7.54
CA LYS A 73 17.84 -3.01 8.24
C LYS A 73 19.02 -3.43 7.35
N ASN A 74 18.87 -3.38 6.04
CA ASN A 74 19.97 -3.62 5.10
C ASN A 74 20.74 -2.31 4.89
N LYS A 75 21.99 -2.25 5.38
CA LYS A 75 22.84 -1.06 5.24
C LYS A 75 23.13 -0.69 3.78
N GLU A 76 23.13 -1.68 2.89
CA GLU A 76 23.37 -1.43 1.46
C GLU A 76 22.20 -0.70 0.78
N TYR A 77 20.98 -0.82 1.35
CA TYR A 77 19.78 -0.22 0.80
C TYR A 77 19.88 1.30 0.68
N GLU A 78 20.59 1.97 1.61
CA GLU A 78 20.77 3.41 1.58
C GLU A 78 21.43 3.89 0.27
N ALA A 79 22.41 3.12 -0.21
CA ALA A 79 23.20 3.41 -1.41
C ALA A 79 22.51 2.98 -2.72
N TYR A 80 21.34 2.35 -2.66
CA TYR A 80 20.62 1.94 -3.86
C TYR A 80 20.09 3.14 -4.64
N ASP A 81 20.11 3.03 -5.96
CA ASP A 81 19.44 3.98 -6.84
C ASP A 81 17.90 3.87 -6.71
N MET A 82 17.17 4.84 -7.27
CA MET A 82 15.71 4.90 -7.14
C MET A 82 15.03 3.65 -7.70
N LYS A 83 15.57 3.07 -8.78
CA LYS A 83 15.03 1.85 -9.40
C LYS A 83 15.20 0.63 -8.49
N SER A 84 16.38 0.46 -7.94
CA SER A 84 16.71 -0.67 -7.05
C SER A 84 15.95 -0.54 -5.73
N LYS A 85 15.81 0.68 -5.17
CA LYS A 85 14.93 0.94 -4.02
C LYS A 85 13.48 0.56 -4.32
N MET A 86 12.98 0.90 -5.50
CA MET A 86 11.63 0.54 -5.91
C MET A 86 11.46 -0.98 -6.05
N LEU A 87 12.40 -1.68 -6.69
CA LEU A 87 12.38 -3.14 -6.82
C LEU A 87 12.39 -3.82 -5.44
N SER A 88 13.32 -3.45 -4.56
CA SER A 88 13.41 -4.00 -3.20
C SER A 88 12.12 -3.77 -2.43
N PHE A 89 11.50 -2.58 -2.55
CA PHE A 89 10.19 -2.33 -1.96
C PHE A 89 9.12 -3.29 -2.46
N TYR A 90 8.99 -3.47 -3.77
CA TYR A 90 7.97 -4.36 -4.30
C TYR A 90 8.14 -5.80 -3.81
N PHE A 91 9.36 -6.35 -3.89
CA PHE A 91 9.61 -7.71 -3.42
C PHE A 91 9.29 -7.85 -1.92
N THR A 92 9.85 -7.00 -1.07
CA THR A 92 9.62 -7.07 0.38
C THR A 92 8.15 -6.80 0.76
N PHE A 93 7.46 -5.88 0.07
CA PHE A 93 6.04 -5.62 0.31
C PHE A 93 5.18 -6.83 -0.05
N PHE A 94 5.42 -7.46 -1.20
CA PHE A 94 4.66 -8.64 -1.63
C PHE A 94 5.00 -9.91 -0.83
N GLU A 95 6.21 -10.01 -0.27
CA GLU A 95 6.53 -11.03 0.74
C GLU A 95 5.70 -10.83 2.03
N ILE A 96 5.59 -9.61 2.54
CA ILE A 96 4.75 -9.29 3.70
C ILE A 96 3.27 -9.59 3.41
N LEU A 97 2.76 -9.21 2.23
CA LEU A 97 1.40 -9.55 1.83
C LEU A 97 1.20 -11.06 1.71
N THR A 98 2.20 -11.79 1.22
CA THR A 98 2.18 -13.26 1.12
C THR A 98 2.11 -13.93 2.48
N ALA A 99 2.87 -13.44 3.46
CA ALA A 99 2.78 -13.90 4.85
C ALA A 99 1.39 -13.65 5.48
N ASN A 100 0.61 -12.71 4.93
CA ASN A 100 -0.74 -12.36 5.39
C ASN A 100 -1.83 -12.65 4.34
N ARG A 101 -1.56 -13.57 3.39
CA ARG A 101 -2.36 -13.71 2.16
C ARG A 101 -3.83 -13.99 2.42
N SER A 102 -4.15 -14.86 3.37
CA SER A 102 -5.54 -15.22 3.68
C SER A 102 -6.38 -13.98 4.00
N TYR A 103 -5.84 -13.06 4.80
CA TYR A 103 -6.53 -11.83 5.17
C TYR A 103 -6.66 -10.90 3.96
N VAL A 104 -5.57 -10.67 3.22
CA VAL A 104 -5.55 -9.75 2.07
C VAL A 104 -6.51 -10.22 0.98
N VAL A 105 -6.52 -11.52 0.67
CA VAL A 105 -7.43 -12.10 -0.33
C VAL A 105 -8.88 -12.00 0.12
N LEU A 106 -9.18 -12.33 1.38
CA LEU A 106 -10.53 -12.23 1.94
C LEU A 106 -11.09 -10.80 1.78
N VAL A 107 -10.36 -9.79 2.26
CA VAL A 107 -10.85 -8.41 2.23
C VAL A 107 -10.83 -7.76 0.84
N LEU A 108 -9.87 -8.14 -0.03
CA LEU A 108 -9.75 -7.53 -1.36
C LEU A 108 -10.40 -8.30 -2.50
N LYS A 109 -10.73 -9.60 -2.37
CA LYS A 109 -11.47 -10.34 -3.41
C LYS A 109 -12.96 -10.36 -3.15
N GLU A 110 -13.41 -10.58 -1.91
CA GLU A 110 -14.83 -10.88 -1.64
C GLU A 110 -15.77 -9.69 -1.79
N HIS A 111 -15.26 -8.46 -1.72
CA HIS A 111 -16.10 -7.29 -1.94
C HIS A 111 -16.31 -6.99 -3.44
N ASN A 112 -17.53 -7.10 -3.94
CA ASN A 112 -17.89 -6.66 -5.30
C ASN A 112 -17.79 -5.12 -5.49
N ASN A 113 -17.56 -4.37 -4.41
CA ASN A 113 -17.49 -2.91 -4.44
C ASN A 113 -16.03 -2.43 -4.50
N GLN A 114 -15.60 -2.01 -5.69
CA GLN A 114 -14.26 -1.48 -5.94
C GLN A 114 -13.96 -0.20 -5.12
N LEU A 115 -14.96 0.64 -4.85
CA LEU A 115 -14.77 1.87 -4.05
C LEU A 115 -14.41 1.53 -2.60
N LYS A 116 -15.05 0.51 -2.01
CA LYS A 116 -14.73 0.07 -0.64
C LYS A 116 -13.29 -0.43 -0.52
N LYS A 117 -12.80 -1.18 -1.52
CA LYS A 117 -11.39 -1.61 -1.56
C LYS A 117 -10.44 -0.42 -1.57
N LEU A 118 -10.69 0.55 -2.45
CA LEU A 118 -9.86 1.76 -2.53
C LEU A 118 -9.88 2.57 -1.22
N MET A 119 -11.02 2.61 -0.52
CA MET A 119 -11.11 3.27 0.79
C MET A 119 -10.27 2.56 1.87
N GLN A 120 -10.20 1.24 1.87
CA GLN A 120 -9.33 0.48 2.79
C GLN A 120 -7.85 0.75 2.51
N LEU A 121 -7.49 0.94 1.24
CA LEU A 121 -6.11 1.23 0.84
C LEU A 121 -5.70 2.72 1.00
N SER A 122 -6.54 3.56 1.61
CA SER A 122 -6.30 5.01 1.69
C SER A 122 -5.06 5.38 2.50
N GLU A 123 -4.86 4.80 3.68
CA GLU A 123 -3.66 5.05 4.51
C GLU A 123 -2.41 4.42 3.90
N LEU A 124 -2.54 3.29 3.21
CA LEU A 124 -1.47 2.72 2.38
C LEU A 124 -1.05 3.70 1.29
N ARG A 125 -2.00 4.31 0.57
CA ARG A 125 -1.71 5.29 -0.49
C ARG A 125 -0.92 6.48 0.05
N ILE A 126 -1.31 7.01 1.21
CA ILE A 126 -0.60 8.13 1.85
C ILE A 126 0.83 7.71 2.18
N SER A 127 0.99 6.59 2.88
CA SER A 127 2.30 6.11 3.35
C SER A 127 3.22 5.73 2.19
N PHE A 128 2.66 5.15 1.12
CA PHE A 128 3.39 4.82 -0.09
C PHE A 128 3.90 6.05 -0.82
N LYS A 129 3.09 7.10 -0.94
CA LYS A 129 3.55 8.36 -1.53
C LYS A 129 4.64 9.04 -0.71
N ASN A 130 4.55 8.96 0.61
CA ASN A 130 5.60 9.47 1.49
C ASN A 130 6.91 8.70 1.27
N TYR A 131 6.85 7.37 1.23
CA TYR A 131 8.00 6.53 0.86
C TYR A 131 8.59 6.92 -0.52
N LEU A 132 7.74 7.17 -1.52
CA LEU A 132 8.21 7.61 -2.84
C LEU A 132 8.97 8.94 -2.79
N ILE A 133 8.56 9.88 -1.93
CA ILE A 133 9.26 11.16 -1.73
C ILE A 133 10.65 10.93 -1.14
N GLU A 134 10.79 9.96 -0.24
CA GLU A 134 12.07 9.63 0.41
C GLU A 134 13.08 8.99 -0.54
N ILE A 135 12.62 8.23 -1.54
CA ILE A 135 13.51 7.54 -2.49
C ILE A 135 13.83 8.35 -3.75
N ILE A 136 13.15 9.48 -3.98
CA ILE A 136 13.46 10.39 -5.08
C ILE A 136 14.87 10.95 -4.86
N SER A 137 15.78 10.71 -5.80
CA SER A 137 17.13 11.25 -5.75
C SER A 137 17.15 12.75 -6.03
N ASP A 138 18.17 13.45 -5.52
CA ASP A 138 18.37 14.87 -5.83
C ASP A 138 18.66 15.11 -7.32
N GLU A 139 19.21 14.12 -8.02
CA GLU A 139 19.41 14.15 -9.48
C GLU A 139 18.09 14.18 -10.26
N PHE A 140 17.02 13.59 -9.70
CA PHE A 140 15.67 13.66 -10.27
C PHE A 140 15.02 15.03 -10.04
N ARG A 141 15.54 15.83 -9.10
CA ARG A 141 15.02 17.16 -8.78
C ARG A 141 15.60 18.20 -9.73
N THR A 142 14.78 18.67 -10.67
CA THR A 142 15.16 19.76 -11.59
C THR A 142 15.36 21.07 -10.83
N GLN A 143 16.21 21.97 -11.35
CA GLN A 143 16.46 23.29 -10.72
C GLN A 143 15.25 24.24 -10.71
N GLN A 144 14.17 23.91 -11.44
CA GLN A 144 12.95 24.71 -11.48
C GLN A 144 11.86 24.12 -10.58
N GLU A 145 11.63 24.74 -9.42
CA GLU A 145 10.71 24.24 -8.37
C GLU A 145 9.32 23.84 -8.86
N LYS A 146 8.72 24.59 -9.81
CA LYS A 146 7.38 24.29 -10.33
C LYS A 146 7.35 23.02 -11.18
N ILE A 147 8.39 22.81 -12.00
CA ILE A 147 8.53 21.62 -12.84
C ILE A 147 8.81 20.42 -11.94
N GLN A 148 9.72 20.57 -10.98
CA GLN A 148 10.02 19.54 -10.00
C GLN A 148 8.77 19.04 -9.25
N LYS A 149 8.00 19.94 -8.62
CA LYS A 149 6.76 19.56 -7.88
C LYS A 149 5.76 18.82 -8.77
N PHE A 150 5.69 19.18 -10.04
CA PHE A 150 4.83 18.52 -10.99
C PHE A 150 5.34 17.11 -11.34
N GLN A 151 6.64 16.95 -11.64
CA GLN A 151 7.27 15.67 -11.95
C GLN A 151 7.15 14.68 -10.78
N GLU A 152 7.42 15.14 -9.55
CA GLU A 152 7.25 14.35 -8.33
C GLU A 152 5.79 13.88 -8.16
N LYS A 153 4.82 14.77 -8.42
CA LYS A 153 3.40 14.41 -8.36
C LYS A 153 3.02 13.37 -9.41
N VAL A 154 3.49 13.52 -10.65
CA VAL A 154 3.25 12.53 -11.71
C VAL A 154 3.84 11.18 -11.32
N PHE A 155 5.09 11.16 -10.86
CA PHE A 155 5.78 9.95 -10.38
C PHE A 155 5.01 9.25 -9.26
N GLN A 156 4.51 10.00 -8.27
CA GLN A 156 3.70 9.45 -7.18
C GLN A 156 2.39 8.81 -7.66
N GLU A 157 1.68 9.48 -8.58
CA GLU A 157 0.40 8.99 -9.08
C GLU A 157 0.58 7.76 -9.99
N THR A 158 1.57 7.76 -10.89
CA THR A 158 1.85 6.62 -11.77
C THR A 158 2.37 5.42 -10.99
N SER A 159 3.26 5.64 -10.01
CA SER A 159 3.72 4.57 -9.11
C SER A 159 2.58 3.99 -8.28
N TRP A 160 1.62 4.80 -7.83
CA TRP A 160 0.43 4.29 -7.16
C TRP A 160 -0.42 3.40 -8.07
N ILE A 161 -0.62 3.81 -9.32
CA ILE A 161 -1.31 2.98 -10.32
C ILE A 161 -0.56 1.67 -10.54
N GLN A 162 0.76 1.71 -10.67
CA GLN A 162 1.59 0.50 -10.80
C GLN A 162 1.43 -0.43 -9.59
N LEU A 163 1.42 0.11 -8.37
CA LEU A 163 1.19 -0.68 -7.15
C LEU A 163 -0.18 -1.37 -7.18
N LEU A 164 -1.24 -0.67 -7.58
CA LEU A 164 -2.58 -1.25 -7.71
C LEU A 164 -2.64 -2.36 -8.78
N LEU A 165 -1.97 -2.18 -9.92
CA LEU A 165 -1.91 -3.18 -10.98
C LEU A 165 -1.13 -4.41 -10.53
N THR A 166 -0.01 -4.21 -9.82
CA THR A 166 0.80 -5.30 -9.24
C THR A 166 -0.01 -6.06 -8.18
N LEU A 167 -0.72 -5.35 -7.30
CA LEU A 167 -1.58 -5.96 -6.28
C LEU A 167 -2.70 -6.78 -6.92
N LYS A 168 -3.32 -6.27 -7.99
CA LYS A 168 -4.31 -7.02 -8.75
C LYS A 168 -3.69 -8.29 -9.37
N PHE A 169 -2.53 -8.17 -10.00
CA PHE A 169 -1.84 -9.32 -10.59
C PHE A 169 -1.54 -10.40 -9.53
N TRP A 170 -0.97 -10.01 -8.39
CA TRP A 170 -0.65 -10.90 -7.27
C TRP A 170 -1.88 -11.56 -6.63
N LEU A 171 -3.00 -10.84 -6.55
CA LEU A 171 -4.26 -11.43 -6.08
C LEU A 171 -4.69 -12.57 -7.00
N ASP A 172 -4.52 -12.43 -8.31
CA ASP A 172 -4.94 -13.41 -9.33
C ASP A 172 -3.87 -14.45 -9.67
N ASP A 173 -2.64 -14.29 -9.18
CA ASP A 173 -1.55 -15.22 -9.40
C ASP A 173 -1.75 -16.53 -8.61
N SER A 174 -1.80 -17.63 -9.36
CA SER A 174 -1.93 -19.00 -8.87
C SER A 174 -0.68 -19.85 -9.13
N SER A 175 0.43 -19.23 -9.54
CA SER A 175 1.71 -19.93 -9.73
C SER A 175 2.33 -20.33 -8.38
N PRO A 176 3.15 -21.39 -8.33
CA PRO A 176 3.86 -21.78 -7.12
C PRO A 176 4.67 -20.61 -6.57
N ALA A 177 4.52 -20.33 -5.27
CA ALA A 177 5.18 -19.22 -4.59
C ALA A 177 4.98 -17.82 -5.23
N PHE A 178 3.99 -17.64 -6.10
CA PHE A 178 3.72 -16.39 -6.81
C PHE A 178 4.86 -15.92 -7.73
N GLU A 179 5.63 -16.86 -8.30
CA GLU A 179 6.76 -16.57 -9.20
C GLU A 179 6.38 -15.66 -10.38
N LYS A 180 5.13 -15.70 -10.86
CA LYS A 180 4.69 -14.81 -11.95
C LYS A 180 4.55 -13.36 -11.47
N THR A 181 4.22 -13.14 -10.21
CA THR A 181 4.19 -11.81 -9.61
C THR A 181 5.60 -11.23 -9.54
N ASP A 182 6.60 -12.04 -9.17
CA ASP A 182 7.99 -11.59 -9.16
C ASP A 182 8.45 -11.16 -10.56
N ILE A 183 8.16 -11.96 -11.57
CA ILE A 183 8.41 -11.62 -12.98
C ILE A 183 7.67 -10.34 -13.39
N TYR A 184 6.42 -10.16 -12.94
CA TYR A 184 5.65 -8.96 -13.22
C TYR A 184 6.28 -7.72 -12.59
N ILE A 185 6.72 -7.80 -11.32
CA ILE A 185 7.41 -6.72 -10.61
C ILE A 185 8.65 -6.29 -11.39
N GLU A 186 9.53 -7.24 -11.76
CA GLU A 186 10.76 -6.92 -12.50
C GLU A 186 10.46 -6.21 -13.82
N LYS A 187 9.53 -6.75 -14.61
CA LYS A 187 9.19 -6.22 -15.93
C LYS A 187 8.50 -4.87 -15.85
N SER A 188 7.55 -4.71 -14.94
CA SER A 188 6.77 -3.47 -14.81
C SER A 188 7.62 -2.32 -14.26
N VAL A 189 8.41 -2.56 -13.21
CA VAL A 189 9.32 -1.54 -12.66
C VAL A 189 10.37 -1.15 -13.70
N LYS A 190 10.99 -2.12 -14.39
CA LYS A 190 11.95 -1.83 -15.45
C LYS A 190 11.32 -0.97 -16.56
N ALA A 191 10.14 -1.33 -17.04
CA ALA A 191 9.44 -0.59 -18.08
C ALA A 191 9.11 0.85 -17.65
N SER A 192 8.64 1.04 -16.42
CA SER A 192 8.32 2.38 -15.90
C SER A 192 9.54 3.30 -15.83
N PHE A 193 10.70 2.79 -15.40
CA PHE A 193 11.93 3.57 -15.36
C PHE A 193 12.52 3.83 -16.76
N GLU A 194 12.42 2.87 -17.67
CA GLU A 194 12.79 3.10 -19.08
C GLU A 194 11.92 4.19 -19.72
N LEU A 195 10.62 4.19 -19.46
CA LEU A 195 9.71 5.25 -19.93
C LEU A 195 10.04 6.62 -19.34
N MET A 196 10.40 6.69 -18.05
CA MET A 196 10.83 7.95 -17.42
C MET A 196 12.12 8.51 -18.01
N ASN A 197 13.04 7.64 -18.44
CA ASN A 197 14.33 8.06 -19.01
C ASN A 197 14.23 8.47 -20.49
N ILE A 198 13.27 7.90 -21.24
CA ILE A 198 13.14 8.10 -22.69
C ILE A 198 12.15 9.21 -23.03
N ALA A 199 11.03 9.30 -22.31
CA ALA A 199 9.98 10.25 -22.62
C ALA A 199 10.25 11.62 -21.97
N PRO A 200 10.29 12.72 -22.72
CA PRO A 200 10.19 14.04 -22.12
C PRO A 200 8.90 14.09 -21.31
N LEU A 201 8.99 14.46 -20.03
CA LEU A 201 7.81 14.58 -19.17
C LEU A 201 6.74 15.47 -19.83
N ASP A 202 7.15 16.46 -20.61
CA ASP A 202 6.29 17.32 -21.44
C ASP A 202 5.42 16.55 -22.46
N SER A 203 5.94 15.48 -23.08
CA SER A 203 5.17 14.67 -24.03
C SER A 203 4.09 13.82 -23.36
N LEU A 204 4.36 13.29 -22.16
CA LEU A 204 3.35 12.59 -21.35
C LEU A 204 2.27 13.57 -20.85
N ILE A 205 2.67 14.81 -20.54
CA ILE A 205 1.76 15.90 -20.15
C ILE A 205 0.83 16.24 -21.31
N ASP A 206 1.36 16.44 -22.52
CA ASP A 206 0.54 16.80 -23.67
C ASP A 206 -0.42 15.68 -24.06
N PHE A 207 -0.01 14.42 -23.91
CA PHE A 207 -0.92 13.28 -24.04
C PHE A 207 -2.01 13.29 -22.95
N GLY A 208 -1.67 13.57 -21.69
CA GLY A 208 -2.64 13.71 -20.60
C GLY A 208 -3.65 14.85 -20.84
N LYS A 209 -3.19 16.02 -21.29
CA LYS A 209 -4.04 17.16 -21.69
C LYS A 209 -4.98 16.77 -22.83
N PHE A 210 -4.47 16.06 -23.83
CA PHE A 210 -5.25 15.56 -24.94
C PHE A 210 -6.36 14.62 -24.45
N ILE A 211 -6.04 13.59 -23.66
CA ILE A 211 -7.05 12.66 -23.12
C ILE A 211 -8.09 13.38 -22.26
N PHE A 212 -7.67 14.34 -21.44
CA PHE A 212 -8.59 15.18 -20.64
C PHE A 212 -9.53 15.97 -21.56
N LYS A 213 -9.00 16.65 -22.58
CA LYS A 213 -9.80 17.39 -23.56
C LYS A 213 -10.79 16.48 -24.28
N GLU A 214 -10.34 15.33 -24.77
CA GLU A 214 -11.19 14.41 -25.51
C GLU A 214 -12.25 13.71 -24.65
N LYS A 215 -12.00 13.47 -23.36
CA LYS A 215 -12.96 12.79 -22.47
C LYS A 215 -13.86 13.72 -21.66
N ILE A 216 -13.44 14.96 -21.40
CA ILE A 216 -14.17 15.91 -20.55
C ILE A 216 -14.74 17.08 -21.36
N HIS A 217 -14.16 17.43 -22.50
CA HIS A 217 -14.66 18.51 -23.37
C HIS A 217 -15.53 18.04 -24.54
N ASN A 218 -15.58 16.74 -24.84
CA ASN A 218 -16.53 16.17 -25.82
C ASN A 218 -17.79 15.58 -25.15
N LYS A 219 -18.26 16.21 -24.06
CA LYS A 219 -19.59 15.96 -23.50
C LYS A 219 -20.38 17.26 -23.45
#